data_AF-A0A7R9ZBE7-F1
#
_entry.id   AF-A0A7R9ZBE7-F1
#
_cell.length_a   1.000
_cell.length_b   1.000
_cell.length_c   1.000
_cell.angle_alpha   90.00
_cell.angle_beta   90.00
_cell.angle_gamma   90.00
#
_symmetry.space_group_name_H-M   'P 1'
#
loop_
_entity.id
_entity.type
_entity.pdbx_description
1 polymer ?
#
loop_
_entity_poly.entity_id
_entity_poly.type
_entity_poly.pdbx_seq_one_letter_code
_entity_poly.pdbx_strand_id
1 'polypeptide(L)'
;MRRQNEFVISSLRGFVLGVGWDTGATLMNSSPPEAAEVEQEIALSTVSSSSSSSSSPATLSSFSDTITGRHGRRRDRSSTEAVSVPRPNIAYGCDPCIDRPSHTVRAVVHGSASSKFWQRCRSSAIQAGRDAGINLDFALYEGLYDESREDEMVRDIRNAIDVPPDRLPSAMVVTIPSKAVKEAVEEAAMKGVPVFGFNSGYEFAGGHEGMVAQGTLLGFFAMDEYRGGEEAAQHLWDMMDNARRTSDPEYDERRVLPVTRAMYANGEKGNIALDERYRGFRDRMRALAAMRANSTLETLEEEGVLIVDEVIVKASDVDDSFLTMRNALDGCQYQAILVSSGRLVEPTLTAYDLLGCDFDSGGKIGAFDKDEYTFTNIVLGRLALAVSQQEHLQSALPVTFASLLVTTGNTLAAPVGTSGIYLTGPHIITRANIPSDTLRKCESDAFPMCPNTLTPDDTSQSECDCIDRSRIRIGGVVHGITTDSFWDFVFVPAERAALDLGVDLDFDRFEPQESEETLHLKMAYRILSLCQGGEVDGMFVSIPSSMVE
;
A
#
# COMPACT_ATOMS: atom_id res chain seq x y z
N MET A 1 -27.98 5.20 -32.37
CA MET A 1 -28.11 6.65 -32.10
C MET A 1 -26.91 7.06 -31.28
N ARG A 2 -26.29 8.22 -31.53
CA ARG A 2 -25.22 8.74 -30.64
C ARG A 2 -25.85 9.36 -29.39
N ARG A 3 -25.22 9.20 -28.23
CA ARG A 3 -25.35 10.09 -27.07
C ARG A 3 -23.95 10.56 -26.69
N GLN A 4 -23.86 11.77 -26.17
CA GLN A 4 -22.60 12.35 -25.68
C GLN A 4 -22.41 11.98 -24.21
N ASN A 5 -21.18 11.65 -23.82
CA ASN A 5 -20.78 11.68 -22.42
C ASN A 5 -20.19 13.07 -22.15
N GLU A 6 -20.88 13.89 -21.37
CA GLU A 6 -20.32 15.13 -20.84
C GLU A 6 -19.59 14.81 -19.53
N PHE A 7 -18.26 14.95 -19.54
CA PHE A 7 -17.47 14.86 -18.31
C PHE A 7 -17.60 16.15 -17.51
N VAL A 8 -18.18 16.07 -16.31
CA VAL A 8 -18.25 17.18 -15.37
C VAL A 8 -16.96 17.23 -14.56
N ILE A 9 -16.05 18.14 -14.91
CA ILE A 9 -14.85 18.42 -14.12
C ILE A 9 -15.22 19.32 -12.94
N SER A 10 -15.28 18.75 -11.74
CA SER A 10 -15.44 19.50 -10.49
C SER A 10 -14.08 20.10 -10.06
N SER A 11 -14.01 21.43 -9.97
CA SER A 11 -12.76 22.13 -9.68
C SER A 11 -12.34 22.02 -8.22
N LEU A 12 -11.25 21.30 -7.93
CA LEU A 12 -10.53 21.35 -6.66
C LEU A 12 -9.23 22.14 -6.83
N ARG A 13 -9.15 23.34 -6.24
CA ARG A 13 -7.92 24.13 -6.16
C ARG A 13 -7.07 23.68 -4.96
N GLY A 14 -6.20 22.70 -5.18
CA GLY A 14 -5.10 22.38 -4.26
C GLY A 14 -3.92 23.35 -4.44
N PHE A 15 -3.22 23.68 -3.35
CA PHE A 15 -1.95 24.41 -3.43
C PHE A 15 -0.82 23.47 -3.87
N VAL A 16 -0.11 23.84 -4.94
CA VAL A 16 1.16 23.19 -5.33
C VAL A 16 2.32 24.06 -4.86
N LEU A 17 3.13 23.56 -3.94
CA LEU A 17 4.40 24.16 -3.55
C LEU A 17 5.51 23.65 -4.48
N GLY A 18 5.70 24.32 -5.61
CA GLY A 18 6.79 24.01 -6.54
C GLY A 18 8.15 24.37 -5.94
N VAL A 19 9.02 23.37 -5.72
CA VAL A 19 10.40 23.59 -5.28
C VAL A 19 11.27 23.89 -6.52
N GLY A 20 11.21 25.13 -6.97
CA GLY A 20 12.07 25.62 -8.06
C GLY A 20 13.54 25.68 -7.63
N TRP A 21 14.41 25.03 -8.40
CA TRP A 21 15.84 25.30 -8.37
C TRP A 21 16.11 26.52 -9.26
N ASP A 22 16.71 27.57 -8.71
CA ASP A 22 17.11 28.74 -9.49
C ASP A 22 18.52 29.22 -9.07
N THR A 23 19.31 29.64 -10.05
CA THR A 23 20.75 29.91 -9.92
C THR A 23 21.10 31.27 -10.52
N GLY A 24 21.08 32.31 -9.70
CA GLY A 24 21.50 33.65 -10.13
C GLY A 24 21.53 34.66 -8.99
N ALA A 25 22.71 35.22 -8.69
CA ALA A 25 22.84 36.25 -7.67
C ALA A 25 22.70 37.66 -8.27
N THR A 26 21.99 38.56 -7.58
CA THR A 26 22.20 40.01 -7.69
C THR A 26 22.00 40.65 -6.33
N LEU A 27 22.97 41.47 -5.90
CA LEU A 27 22.97 42.18 -4.60
C LEU A 27 22.40 43.59 -4.75
N MET A 28 21.65 44.09 -3.75
CA MET A 28 21.80 45.47 -3.26
C MET A 28 21.32 45.64 -1.81
N ASN A 29 22.16 46.33 -1.02
CA ASN A 29 22.12 46.54 0.42
C ASN A 29 20.85 47.15 1.02
N SER A 30 20.57 46.78 2.28
CA SER A 30 20.58 47.77 3.38
C SER A 30 21.21 47.15 4.64
N SER A 31 21.93 47.94 5.45
CA SER A 31 22.88 47.43 6.46
C SER A 31 22.42 47.63 7.92
N PRO A 32 22.86 46.77 8.87
CA PRO A 32 22.58 46.89 10.31
C PRO A 32 23.74 47.57 11.10
N PRO A 33 23.55 47.85 12.41
CA PRO A 33 24.63 47.90 13.42
C PRO A 33 24.96 46.47 13.91
N GLU A 34 26.22 46.02 13.89
CA GLU A 34 27.25 46.14 14.96
C GLU A 34 26.95 45.33 16.24
N ALA A 35 27.83 44.52 16.83
CA ALA A 35 29.16 43.93 16.46
C ALA A 35 29.37 42.67 17.38
N ALA A 36 30.38 41.80 17.34
CA ALA A 36 31.71 41.67 16.70
C ALA A 36 31.93 40.15 16.34
N GLU A 37 32.94 39.62 15.63
CA GLU A 37 34.39 39.88 15.49
C GLU A 37 35.21 39.55 16.76
N VAL A 38 36.41 38.94 16.72
CA VAL A 38 37.35 38.52 15.64
C VAL A 38 38.25 37.38 16.23
N GLU A 39 38.90 36.40 15.56
CA GLU A 39 39.12 35.98 14.16
C GLU A 39 39.67 34.52 14.16
N GLN A 40 39.67 33.77 13.03
CA GLN A 40 40.67 32.71 12.78
C GLN A 40 40.85 32.37 11.27
N GLU A 41 41.93 32.84 10.64
CA GLU A 41 42.33 32.51 9.26
C GLU A 41 43.60 31.61 9.20
N ILE A 42 43.57 30.47 8.48
CA ILE A 42 44.03 30.21 7.10
C ILE A 42 45.56 30.19 6.88
N ALA A 43 46.07 29.03 6.42
CA ALA A 43 47.07 28.91 5.34
C ALA A 43 47.12 27.47 4.80
N LEU A 44 47.08 27.28 3.47
CA LEU A 44 47.20 25.98 2.78
C LEU A 44 48.24 26.06 1.65
N SER A 45 49.30 25.25 1.70
CA SER A 45 50.26 25.05 0.59
C SER A 45 51.28 23.94 0.96
N THR A 46 51.91 23.14 0.08
CA THR A 46 51.49 22.51 -1.21
C THR A 46 52.52 21.44 -1.62
N VAL A 47 52.08 20.39 -2.36
CA VAL A 47 52.83 19.64 -3.41
C VAL A 47 53.98 18.66 -3.05
N SER A 48 54.06 17.60 -3.87
CA SER A 48 55.21 16.69 -4.19
C SER A 48 55.55 15.47 -3.30
N SER A 49 54.98 14.35 -3.72
CA SER A 49 55.58 13.00 -3.86
C SER A 49 57.12 12.83 -3.80
N SER A 50 57.60 11.69 -3.27
CA SER A 50 58.23 10.62 -4.10
C SER A 50 58.59 9.31 -3.34
N SER A 51 58.31 8.18 -4.00
CA SER A 51 59.02 6.88 -4.01
C SER A 51 59.61 6.20 -2.76
N SER A 52 59.36 4.88 -2.68
CA SER A 52 60.24 3.80 -2.14
C SER A 52 60.40 3.69 -0.60
N SER A 53 60.70 2.51 -0.01
CA SER A 53 60.40 1.11 -0.40
C SER A 53 60.75 0.12 0.73
N SER A 54 59.94 -0.93 0.88
CA SER A 54 60.28 -2.25 1.48
C SER A 54 60.64 -2.37 2.99
N SER A 55 60.58 -3.63 3.46
CA SER A 55 61.08 -4.18 4.74
C SER A 55 60.47 -3.72 6.07
N SER A 56 59.53 -4.54 6.56
CA SER A 56 59.38 -4.95 7.99
C SER A 56 60.64 -5.73 8.48
N PRO A 57 60.76 -6.25 9.74
CA PRO A 57 59.72 -6.41 10.78
C PRO A 57 60.15 -6.16 12.25
N ALA A 58 59.19 -6.43 13.17
CA ALA A 58 59.39 -6.78 14.59
C ALA A 58 59.81 -5.63 15.55
N THR A 59 59.62 -5.69 16.88
CA THR A 59 59.14 -6.79 17.76
C THR A 59 58.41 -6.25 19.01
N LEU A 60 57.59 -7.11 19.65
CA LEU A 60 57.31 -7.24 21.10
C LEU A 60 58.05 -6.26 22.05
N SER A 61 57.42 -5.36 22.83
CA SER A 61 56.43 -5.52 23.93
C SER A 61 57.02 -5.63 25.36
N SER A 62 56.85 -4.57 26.17
CA SER A 62 56.68 -4.58 27.64
C SER A 62 56.09 -3.21 28.05
N PHE A 63 55.10 -3.05 28.92
CA PHE A 63 54.81 -3.59 30.26
C PHE A 63 55.78 -3.14 31.37
N SER A 64 55.45 -2.01 32.00
CA SER A 64 55.23 -1.89 33.45
C SER A 64 54.34 -0.64 33.67
N ASP A 65 53.13 -0.76 34.23
CA ASP A 65 52.80 -0.74 35.68
C ASP A 65 52.84 0.65 36.32
N THR A 66 52.02 1.02 37.32
CA THR A 66 50.69 0.65 37.90
C THR A 66 50.46 1.72 39.02
N ILE A 67 49.39 1.68 39.85
CA ILE A 67 49.16 2.54 41.05
C ILE A 67 48.68 3.99 40.72
N THR A 68 47.55 4.54 41.19
CA THR A 68 46.41 4.05 42.01
C THR A 68 45.11 4.86 41.69
N GLY A 69 43.94 4.40 42.16
CA GLY A 69 42.64 5.10 42.01
C GLY A 69 42.50 6.42 42.80
N ARG A 70 41.31 7.06 42.85
CA ARG A 70 40.04 6.46 43.32
C ARG A 70 38.78 7.30 43.01
N HIS A 71 37.65 6.63 42.73
CA HIS A 71 36.23 7.09 42.74
C HIS A 71 35.77 8.32 41.91
N GLY A 72 34.84 8.07 40.96
CA GLY A 72 33.98 9.08 40.33
C GLY A 72 32.78 8.42 39.62
N ARG A 73 31.55 8.64 40.10
CA ARG A 73 30.30 7.95 39.69
C ARG A 73 30.11 7.80 38.17
N ARG A 74 29.92 6.57 37.67
CA ARG A 74 29.20 6.34 36.39
C ARG A 74 27.73 6.75 36.54
N ARG A 75 27.17 7.29 35.45
CA ARG A 75 25.75 7.13 35.10
C ARG A 75 25.73 6.28 33.83
N ASP A 76 25.22 5.06 33.91
CA ASP A 76 24.99 4.28 32.70
C ASP A 76 23.78 4.89 31.97
N ARG A 77 24.03 5.51 30.81
CA ARG A 77 23.01 5.61 29.76
C ARG A 77 23.16 4.33 28.95
N SER A 78 22.15 3.46 29.03
CA SER A 78 21.99 2.40 28.04
C SER A 78 21.66 3.06 26.70
N SER A 79 22.67 3.25 25.86
CA SER A 79 22.46 3.43 24.43
C SER A 79 22.15 2.06 23.87
N THR A 80 20.90 1.84 23.46
CA THR A 80 20.58 0.78 22.51
C THR A 80 21.34 1.08 21.23
N GLU A 81 22.44 0.36 21.00
CA GLU A 81 23.10 0.37 19.70
C GLU A 81 22.07 -0.15 18.68
N ALA A 82 21.73 0.69 17.70
CA ALA A 82 20.85 0.29 16.62
C ALA A 82 21.57 -0.82 15.84
N VAL A 83 21.04 -2.04 15.89
CA VAL A 83 21.58 -3.19 15.16
C VAL A 83 21.47 -2.86 13.68
N SER A 84 22.59 -2.52 13.05
CA SER A 84 22.62 -2.14 11.65
C SER A 84 22.34 -3.38 10.80
N VAL A 85 21.10 -3.50 10.31
CA VAL A 85 20.71 -4.51 9.32
C VAL A 85 21.69 -4.45 8.15
N PRO A 86 22.41 -5.54 7.82
CA PRO A 86 23.32 -5.54 6.68
C PRO A 86 22.54 -5.25 5.40
N ARG A 87 23.03 -4.32 4.56
CA ARG A 87 22.46 -4.15 3.23
C ARG A 87 22.59 -5.47 2.45
N PRO A 88 21.53 -5.98 1.81
CA PRO A 88 21.60 -7.23 1.04
C PRO A 88 22.73 -7.19 0.01
N ASN A 89 23.60 -8.19 0.05
CA ASN A 89 24.76 -8.28 -0.83
C ASN A 89 24.39 -8.99 -2.14
N ILE A 90 23.64 -8.29 -2.99
CA ILE A 90 23.16 -8.82 -4.28
C ILE A 90 24.34 -8.89 -5.27
N ALA A 91 24.55 -10.07 -5.85
CA ALA A 91 25.60 -10.32 -6.83
C ALA A 91 25.07 -10.15 -8.26
N TYR A 92 25.55 -9.12 -8.97
CA TYR A 92 25.09 -8.80 -10.33
C TYR A 92 25.93 -9.52 -11.40
N GLY A 93 25.33 -10.52 -12.05
CA GLY A 93 25.88 -11.19 -13.22
C GLY A 93 25.26 -10.64 -14.51
N CYS A 94 25.94 -9.69 -15.16
CA CYS A 94 25.47 -9.09 -16.42
C CYS A 94 26.12 -9.70 -17.68
N ASP A 95 27.07 -10.64 -17.53
CA ASP A 95 27.74 -11.33 -18.63
C ASP A 95 27.74 -12.87 -18.40
N PRO A 96 27.03 -13.66 -19.24
CA PRO A 96 26.03 -13.22 -20.21
C PRO A 96 24.80 -12.58 -19.50
N CYS A 97 23.82 -12.12 -20.28
CA CYS A 97 22.64 -11.39 -19.80
C CYS A 97 21.96 -12.05 -18.58
N ILE A 98 21.47 -11.22 -17.65
CA ILE A 98 20.83 -11.60 -16.38
C ILE A 98 19.81 -12.74 -16.59
N ASP A 99 20.14 -13.92 -16.05
CA ASP A 99 19.30 -15.11 -16.09
C ASP A 99 18.15 -14.99 -15.09
N ARG A 100 17.09 -14.25 -15.47
CA ARG A 100 15.93 -14.01 -14.58
C ARG A 100 15.31 -15.30 -14.01
N PRO A 101 15.15 -16.40 -14.79
CA PRO A 101 14.73 -17.70 -14.27
C PRO A 101 15.65 -18.35 -13.22
N SER A 102 16.86 -17.85 -12.98
CA SER A 102 17.68 -18.29 -11.84
C SER A 102 17.24 -17.66 -10.51
N HIS A 103 16.62 -16.47 -10.54
CA HIS A 103 16.14 -15.81 -9.34
C HIS A 103 14.87 -16.47 -8.83
N THR A 104 14.86 -16.78 -7.53
CA THR A 104 13.72 -17.40 -6.85
C THR A 104 13.27 -16.51 -5.70
N VAL A 105 12.06 -15.98 -5.80
CA VAL A 105 11.38 -15.24 -4.73
C VAL A 105 10.50 -16.22 -3.96
N ARG A 106 10.62 -16.26 -2.63
CA ARG A 106 9.78 -17.13 -1.77
C ARG A 106 8.71 -16.30 -1.06
N ALA A 107 7.45 -16.67 -1.24
CA ALA A 107 6.35 -16.12 -0.46
C ALA A 107 6.10 -16.95 0.81
N VAL A 108 5.84 -16.29 1.94
CA VAL A 108 5.32 -16.92 3.17
C VAL A 108 4.24 -16.01 3.77
N VAL A 109 2.98 -16.43 3.64
CA VAL A 109 1.81 -15.61 3.98
C VAL A 109 0.84 -16.41 4.84
N HIS A 110 0.08 -15.75 5.72
CA HIS A 110 -0.87 -16.42 6.61
C HIS A 110 -2.11 -17.01 5.89
N GLY A 111 -2.14 -16.89 4.56
CA GLY A 111 -3.26 -17.23 3.70
C GLY A 111 -3.53 -18.72 3.57
N SER A 112 -4.82 -19.04 3.53
CA SER A 112 -5.35 -20.39 3.33
C SER A 112 -5.81 -20.64 1.91
N ALA A 113 -5.56 -21.85 1.40
CA ALA A 113 -6.08 -22.36 0.13
C ALA A 113 -7.62 -22.39 0.09
N SER A 114 -8.32 -22.42 1.24
CA SER A 114 -9.78 -22.35 1.29
C SER A 114 -10.35 -20.93 1.23
N SER A 115 -9.51 -19.88 1.24
CA SER A 115 -9.96 -18.48 1.22
C SER A 115 -9.88 -17.88 -0.18
N LYS A 116 -11.02 -17.45 -0.72
CA LYS A 116 -11.08 -16.78 -2.03
C LYS A 116 -10.24 -15.50 -2.11
N PHE A 117 -10.08 -14.76 -1.01
CA PHE A 117 -9.15 -13.63 -0.93
C PHE A 117 -7.70 -14.08 -1.20
N TRP A 118 -7.24 -15.11 -0.49
CA TRP A 118 -5.86 -15.59 -0.59
C TRP A 118 -5.55 -16.31 -1.91
N GLN A 119 -6.53 -16.99 -2.49
CA GLN A 119 -6.43 -17.49 -3.87
C GLN A 119 -6.19 -16.35 -4.88
N ARG A 120 -6.95 -15.24 -4.79
CA ARG A 120 -6.73 -14.05 -5.64
C ARG A 120 -5.35 -13.43 -5.42
N CYS A 121 -4.90 -13.32 -4.17
CA CYS A 121 -3.55 -12.85 -3.84
C CYS A 121 -2.46 -13.72 -4.47
N ARG A 122 -2.58 -15.05 -4.37
CA ARG A 122 -1.64 -16.00 -5.00
C ARG A 122 -1.63 -15.89 -6.52
N SER A 123 -2.81 -15.87 -7.16
CA SER A 123 -2.92 -15.81 -8.63
C SER A 123 -2.25 -14.55 -9.21
N SER A 124 -2.54 -13.39 -8.64
CA SER A 124 -1.98 -12.09 -9.04
C SER A 124 -0.47 -12.00 -8.79
N ALA A 125 0.02 -12.47 -7.65
CA ALA A 125 1.45 -12.56 -7.36
C ALA A 125 2.20 -13.49 -8.34
N ILE A 126 1.63 -14.67 -8.62
CA ILE A 126 2.20 -15.61 -9.60
C ILE A 126 2.22 -14.98 -11.01
N GLN A 127 1.20 -14.20 -11.37
CA GLN A 127 1.22 -13.49 -12.65
C GLN A 127 2.32 -12.42 -12.70
N ALA A 128 2.51 -11.63 -11.64
CA ALA A 128 3.62 -10.67 -11.55
C ALA A 128 5.01 -11.35 -11.65
N GLY A 129 5.16 -12.55 -11.07
CA GLY A 129 6.38 -13.36 -11.22
C GLY A 129 6.63 -13.84 -12.65
N ARG A 130 5.57 -14.28 -13.34
CA ARG A 130 5.61 -14.65 -14.78
C ARG A 130 5.96 -13.45 -15.66
N ASP A 131 5.32 -12.30 -15.42
CA ASP A 131 5.55 -11.05 -16.14
C ASP A 131 7.00 -10.57 -16.00
N ALA A 132 7.58 -10.68 -14.80
CA ALA A 132 8.99 -10.40 -14.57
C ALA A 132 9.95 -11.45 -15.12
N GLY A 133 9.50 -12.68 -15.38
CA GLY A 133 10.32 -13.81 -15.80
C GLY A 133 11.18 -14.42 -14.68
N ILE A 134 10.73 -14.34 -13.42
CA ILE A 134 11.41 -14.94 -12.25
C ILE A 134 10.61 -16.14 -11.71
N ASN A 135 11.24 -16.98 -10.88
CA ASN A 135 10.51 -18.04 -10.17
C ASN A 135 9.87 -17.46 -8.90
N LEU A 136 8.54 -17.49 -8.80
CA LEU A 136 7.83 -17.23 -7.55
C LEU A 136 7.37 -18.54 -6.92
N ASP A 137 7.93 -18.87 -5.76
CA ASP A 137 7.50 -19.97 -4.91
C ASP A 137 6.42 -19.46 -3.93
N PHE A 138 5.15 -19.66 -4.27
CA PHE A 138 3.99 -19.23 -3.49
C PHE A 138 2.98 -20.38 -3.32
N ALA A 139 3.11 -21.09 -2.20
CA ALA A 139 2.09 -22.00 -1.67
C ALA A 139 1.14 -21.25 -0.73
N LEU A 140 -0.11 -21.72 -0.65
CA LEU A 140 -1.06 -21.38 0.42
C LEU A 140 -1.18 -22.57 1.37
N TYR A 141 -1.52 -22.31 2.62
CA TYR A 141 -1.67 -23.36 3.62
C TYR A 141 -3.05 -24.04 3.56
N GLU A 142 -3.12 -25.31 3.98
CA GLU A 142 -4.36 -26.08 4.04
C GLU A 142 -5.14 -25.85 5.34
N GLY A 143 -6.48 -25.94 5.26
CA GLY A 143 -7.39 -25.68 6.38
C GLY A 143 -7.62 -24.18 6.65
N LEU A 144 -8.43 -23.86 7.67
CA LEU A 144 -8.74 -22.47 8.04
C LEU A 144 -7.52 -21.75 8.66
N TYR A 145 -7.66 -20.45 8.96
CA TYR A 145 -6.70 -19.74 9.81
C TYR A 145 -6.96 -20.07 11.29
N ASP A 146 -5.90 -20.37 12.03
CA ASP A 146 -5.87 -20.50 13.48
C ASP A 146 -4.47 -20.12 14.03
N GLU A 147 -4.33 -20.01 15.35
CA GLU A 147 -3.08 -19.59 16.01
C GLU A 147 -1.86 -20.44 15.65
N SER A 148 -2.03 -21.73 15.30
CA SER A 148 -0.92 -22.61 14.92
C SER A 148 -0.32 -22.29 13.54
N ARG A 149 -1.03 -21.51 12.72
CA ARG A 149 -0.54 -20.99 11.44
C ARG A 149 0.70 -20.11 11.63
N GLU A 150 0.75 -19.33 12.70
CA GLU A 150 1.87 -18.43 12.98
C GLU A 150 3.15 -19.20 13.28
N ASP A 151 3.04 -20.26 14.10
CA ASP A 151 4.12 -21.21 14.35
C ASP A 151 4.56 -21.95 13.08
N GLU A 152 3.67 -22.12 12.10
CA GLU A 152 4.01 -22.68 10.77
C GLU A 152 4.76 -21.69 9.90
N MET A 153 4.31 -20.44 9.80
CA MET A 153 5.01 -19.38 9.08
C MET A 153 6.40 -19.12 9.66
N VAL A 154 6.53 -19.10 10.99
CA VAL A 154 7.81 -18.94 11.70
C VAL A 154 8.77 -20.08 11.36
N ARG A 155 8.27 -21.33 11.27
CA ARG A 155 9.06 -22.47 10.81
C ARG A 155 9.47 -22.32 9.35
N ASP A 156 8.54 -21.95 8.45
CA ASP A 156 8.82 -21.83 7.02
C ASP A 156 9.79 -20.70 6.67
N ILE A 157 9.68 -19.54 7.33
CA ILE A 157 10.66 -18.45 7.17
C ILE A 157 12.05 -18.91 7.62
N ARG A 158 12.15 -19.57 8.79
CA ARG A 158 13.42 -20.12 9.31
C ARG A 158 13.98 -21.22 8.40
N ASN A 159 13.15 -22.11 7.88
CA ASN A 159 13.53 -23.15 6.93
C ASN A 159 14.08 -22.55 5.61
N ALA A 160 13.52 -21.43 5.13
CA ALA A 160 13.97 -20.77 3.92
C ALA A 160 15.36 -20.11 4.07
N ILE A 161 15.81 -19.87 5.31
CA ILE A 161 17.09 -19.20 5.61
C ILE A 161 18.10 -20.10 6.36
N ASP A 162 17.74 -21.34 6.70
CA ASP A 162 18.66 -22.37 7.22
C ASP A 162 19.31 -23.18 6.08
N VAL A 163 19.88 -22.45 5.12
CA VAL A 163 20.54 -22.96 3.92
C VAL A 163 21.87 -22.24 3.69
N PRO A 164 22.80 -22.83 2.91
CA PRO A 164 24.00 -22.14 2.43
C PRO A 164 23.66 -20.82 1.70
N PRO A 165 24.53 -19.79 1.74
CA PRO A 165 24.23 -18.48 1.15
C PRO A 165 23.91 -18.51 -0.36
N ASP A 166 24.52 -19.44 -1.10
CA ASP A 166 24.28 -19.72 -2.52
C ASP A 166 22.92 -20.38 -2.81
N ARG A 167 22.15 -20.72 -1.76
CA ARG A 167 20.84 -21.36 -1.82
C ARG A 167 19.73 -20.58 -1.12
N LEU A 168 20.02 -19.38 -0.61
CA LEU A 168 19.00 -18.47 -0.08
C LEU A 168 18.04 -18.02 -1.19
N PRO A 169 16.76 -17.75 -0.89
CA PRO A 169 15.88 -17.09 -1.86
C PRO A 169 16.42 -15.70 -2.21
N SER A 170 16.31 -15.31 -3.48
CA SER A 170 16.80 -14.02 -3.98
C SER A 170 16.07 -12.84 -3.34
N ALA A 171 14.82 -13.04 -2.94
CA ALA A 171 14.05 -12.16 -2.07
C ALA A 171 12.90 -12.95 -1.39
N MET A 172 12.29 -12.38 -0.36
CA MET A 172 11.09 -12.91 0.28
C MET A 172 9.93 -11.91 0.24
N VAL A 173 8.71 -12.45 0.12
CA VAL A 173 7.46 -11.69 0.19
C VAL A 173 6.60 -12.25 1.34
N VAL A 174 6.25 -11.43 2.33
CA VAL A 174 5.66 -11.90 3.58
C VAL A 174 4.40 -11.15 4.02
N THR A 175 3.56 -11.79 4.82
CA THR A 175 2.59 -11.10 5.70
C THR A 175 3.06 -11.25 7.14
N ILE A 176 2.84 -10.26 8.00
CA ILE A 176 3.34 -10.27 9.39
C ILE A 176 2.15 -10.16 10.35
N PRO A 177 1.37 -11.23 10.58
CA PRO A 177 0.19 -11.19 11.45
C PRO A 177 0.53 -11.04 12.95
N SER A 178 1.76 -11.35 13.37
CA SER A 178 2.14 -11.28 14.77
C SER A 178 3.64 -11.05 15.00
N LYS A 179 3.97 -10.79 16.28
CA LYS A 179 5.33 -10.55 16.77
C LYS A 179 6.27 -11.75 16.55
N ALA A 180 5.76 -12.98 16.58
CA ALA A 180 6.58 -14.16 16.33
C ALA A 180 7.03 -14.23 14.85
N VAL A 181 6.11 -13.93 13.93
CA VAL A 181 6.42 -13.81 12.49
C VAL A 181 7.36 -12.64 12.23
N LYS A 182 7.16 -11.49 12.91
CA LYS A 182 8.07 -10.33 12.83
C LYS A 182 9.52 -10.72 13.17
N GLU A 183 9.73 -11.44 14.28
CA GLU A 183 11.07 -11.86 14.71
C GLU A 183 11.73 -12.81 13.70
N ALA A 184 10.97 -13.72 13.09
CA ALA A 184 11.47 -14.57 12.00
C ALA A 184 11.81 -13.76 10.72
N VAL A 185 11.07 -12.70 10.40
CA VAL A 185 11.39 -11.79 9.29
C VAL A 185 12.67 -10.98 9.57
N GLU A 186 12.88 -10.55 10.82
CA GLU A 186 14.12 -9.91 11.24
C GLU A 186 15.33 -10.85 11.13
N GLU A 187 15.16 -12.14 11.45
CA GLU A 187 16.18 -13.16 11.19
C GLU A 187 16.51 -13.32 9.70
N ALA A 188 15.50 -13.28 8.81
CA ALA A 188 15.71 -13.36 7.36
C ALA A 188 16.46 -12.14 6.80
N ALA A 189 16.09 -10.93 7.23
CA ALA A 189 16.81 -9.71 6.87
C ALA A 189 18.26 -9.72 7.39
N MET A 190 18.48 -10.18 8.63
CA MET A 190 19.84 -10.33 9.19
C MET A 190 20.69 -11.40 8.47
N LYS A 191 20.08 -12.41 7.84
CA LYS A 191 20.75 -13.34 6.92
C LYS A 191 21.10 -12.73 5.56
N GLY A 192 20.70 -11.47 5.30
CA GLY A 192 20.97 -10.74 4.05
C GLY A 192 19.94 -10.97 2.95
N VAL A 193 18.80 -11.61 3.25
CA VAL A 193 17.70 -11.81 2.29
C VAL A 193 16.90 -10.51 2.16
N PRO A 194 16.70 -9.96 0.95
CA PRO A 194 15.78 -8.84 0.75
C PRO A 194 14.34 -9.24 1.08
N VAL A 195 13.64 -8.46 1.92
CA VAL A 195 12.24 -8.76 2.29
C VAL A 195 11.30 -7.61 1.91
N PHE A 196 10.17 -7.96 1.31
CA PHE A 196 9.01 -7.08 1.10
C PHE A 196 7.81 -7.66 1.85
N GLY A 197 6.98 -6.80 2.45
CA GLY A 197 5.77 -7.24 3.15
C GLY A 197 4.48 -6.76 2.48
N PHE A 198 3.36 -7.41 2.79
CA PHE A 198 2.04 -6.92 2.40
C PHE A 198 0.95 -7.35 3.38
N ASN A 199 -0.22 -6.71 3.26
CA ASN A 199 -1.41 -6.98 4.07
C ASN A 199 -1.17 -6.81 5.58
N SER A 200 -1.20 -7.89 6.38
CA SER A 200 -1.02 -7.82 7.85
C SER A 200 0.39 -7.38 8.27
N GLY A 201 0.46 -6.57 9.33
CA GLY A 201 1.72 -6.07 9.89
C GLY A 201 2.03 -4.60 9.60
N TYR A 202 1.03 -3.80 9.21
CA TYR A 202 1.12 -2.35 9.02
C TYR A 202 1.76 -1.64 10.23
N GLU A 203 1.36 -2.08 11.42
CA GLU A 203 1.82 -1.66 12.75
C GLU A 203 3.29 -2.00 13.06
N PHE A 204 3.85 -3.01 12.39
CA PHE A 204 5.26 -3.38 12.51
C PHE A 204 6.11 -2.78 11.38
N ALA A 205 5.55 -2.65 10.19
CA ALA A 205 6.23 -2.14 9.01
C ALA A 205 6.45 -0.62 9.05
N GLY A 206 5.42 0.12 9.45
CA GLY A 206 5.36 1.58 9.30
C GLY A 206 5.93 2.40 10.46
N GLY A 207 6.28 3.64 10.16
CA GLY A 207 6.66 4.67 11.12
C GLY A 207 8.16 4.83 11.29
N HIS A 208 8.57 5.84 12.06
CA HIS A 208 9.98 6.22 12.24
C HIS A 208 10.87 5.13 12.87
N GLU A 209 10.27 4.19 13.61
CA GLU A 209 10.94 3.03 14.20
C GLU A 209 10.46 1.71 13.58
N GLY A 210 9.63 1.75 12.53
CA GLY A 210 9.07 0.58 11.85
C GLY A 210 10.09 -0.17 10.99
N MET A 211 9.78 -1.41 10.64
CA MET A 211 10.69 -2.30 9.89
C MET A 211 11.12 -1.73 8.53
N VAL A 212 10.33 -0.85 7.89
CA VAL A 212 10.74 -0.14 6.67
C VAL A 212 11.80 0.93 6.98
N ALA A 213 11.62 1.72 8.05
CA ALA A 213 12.60 2.73 8.47
C ALA A 213 13.91 2.12 8.99
N GLN A 214 13.86 0.92 9.55
CA GLN A 214 15.03 0.13 9.95
C GLN A 214 15.79 -0.50 8.75
N GLY A 215 15.16 -0.58 7.57
CA GLY A 215 15.71 -1.29 6.41
C GLY A 215 15.52 -2.82 6.44
N THR A 216 14.81 -3.35 7.44
CA THR A 216 14.41 -4.76 7.55
C THR A 216 13.42 -5.14 6.45
N LEU A 217 12.54 -4.20 6.06
CA LEU A 217 11.67 -4.30 4.89
C LEU A 217 12.06 -3.25 3.85
N LEU A 218 12.11 -3.65 2.58
CA LEU A 218 12.43 -2.76 1.45
C LEU A 218 11.18 -2.18 0.78
N GLY A 219 10.00 -2.61 1.23
CA GLY A 219 8.70 -2.06 0.88
C GLY A 219 7.59 -2.83 1.61
N PHE A 220 6.49 -2.14 1.90
CA PHE A 220 5.28 -2.75 2.47
C PHE A 220 4.05 -2.27 1.71
N PHE A 221 3.11 -3.16 1.38
CA PHE A 221 1.96 -2.88 0.51
C PHE A 221 0.64 -3.28 1.20
N ALA A 222 -0.16 -2.31 1.61
CA ALA A 222 -1.36 -2.56 2.42
C ALA A 222 -2.38 -1.42 2.37
N MET A 223 -3.52 -1.61 3.01
CA MET A 223 -4.43 -0.55 3.40
C MET A 223 -4.03 0.01 4.77
N ASP A 224 -4.21 1.31 5.00
CA ASP A 224 -4.22 1.86 6.36
C ASP A 224 -5.55 1.48 7.02
N GLU A 225 -5.50 0.56 7.98
CA GLU A 225 -6.69 -0.06 8.57
C GLU A 225 -7.50 0.90 9.45
N TYR A 226 -6.82 1.80 10.17
CA TYR A 226 -7.46 2.85 10.96
C TYR A 226 -8.18 3.82 10.03
N ARG A 227 -7.52 4.32 8.98
CA ARG A 227 -8.14 5.18 7.96
C ARG A 227 -9.29 4.47 7.24
N GLY A 228 -9.19 3.15 6.99
CA GLY A 228 -10.29 2.35 6.46
C GLY A 228 -11.56 2.44 7.31
N GLY A 229 -11.39 2.44 8.64
CA GLY A 229 -12.47 2.69 9.60
C GLY A 229 -13.03 4.12 9.53
N GLU A 230 -12.15 5.13 9.45
CA GLU A 230 -12.57 6.54 9.36
C GLU A 230 -13.38 6.84 8.09
N GLU A 231 -12.89 6.41 6.93
CA GLU A 231 -13.54 6.67 5.63
C GLU A 231 -14.90 5.95 5.57
N ALA A 232 -15.01 4.73 6.10
CA ALA A 232 -16.28 4.02 6.23
C ALA A 232 -17.27 4.72 7.19
N ALA A 233 -16.79 5.24 8.32
CA ALA A 233 -17.60 6.03 9.24
C ALA A 233 -18.14 7.31 8.58
N GLN A 234 -17.29 8.03 7.84
CA GLN A 234 -17.67 9.24 7.10
C GLN A 234 -18.82 8.95 6.12
N HIS A 235 -18.66 7.94 5.28
CA HIS A 235 -19.67 7.59 4.28
C HIS A 235 -21.00 7.13 4.91
N LEU A 236 -20.98 6.34 5.99
CA LEU A 236 -22.20 5.92 6.69
C LEU A 236 -22.91 7.09 7.39
N TRP A 237 -22.15 8.02 7.98
CA TRP A 237 -22.69 9.25 8.56
C TRP A 237 -23.36 10.13 7.50
N ASP A 238 -22.69 10.39 6.38
CA ASP A 238 -23.21 11.24 5.30
C ASP A 238 -24.43 10.61 4.62
N MET A 239 -24.48 9.29 4.48
CA MET A 239 -25.67 8.59 3.98
C MET A 239 -26.86 8.73 4.93
N MET A 240 -26.66 8.65 6.25
CA MET A 240 -27.71 8.89 7.24
C MET A 240 -28.14 10.36 7.31
N ASP A 241 -27.22 11.31 7.14
CA ASP A 241 -27.53 12.74 7.06
C ASP A 241 -28.41 13.06 5.85
N ASN A 242 -28.02 12.57 4.66
CA ASN A 242 -28.80 12.72 3.44
C ASN A 242 -30.15 12.00 3.52
N ALA A 243 -30.23 10.81 4.11
CA ALA A 243 -31.50 10.12 4.35
C ALA A 243 -32.46 11.01 5.16
N ARG A 244 -32.03 11.52 6.32
CA ARG A 244 -32.87 12.41 7.16
C ARG A 244 -33.29 13.69 6.44
N ARG A 245 -32.36 14.37 5.75
CA ARG A 245 -32.66 15.57 4.92
C ARG A 245 -33.74 15.33 3.87
N THR A 246 -33.90 14.09 3.39
CA THR A 246 -34.90 13.73 2.37
C THR A 246 -36.20 13.17 2.96
N SER A 247 -36.17 12.53 4.13
CA SER A 247 -37.35 11.96 4.79
C SER A 247 -38.10 12.95 5.69
N ASP A 248 -37.39 13.91 6.29
CA ASP A 248 -37.88 14.80 7.34
C ASP A 248 -37.66 16.28 6.97
N PRO A 249 -38.71 17.00 6.53
CA PRO A 249 -38.64 18.43 6.23
C PRO A 249 -38.37 19.35 7.43
N GLU A 250 -38.49 18.84 8.66
CA GLU A 250 -38.19 19.59 9.90
C GLU A 250 -36.78 19.28 10.43
N TYR A 251 -35.97 18.47 9.70
CA TYR A 251 -34.62 18.07 10.08
C TYR A 251 -33.63 19.25 10.13
N ASP A 252 -33.51 19.87 11.31
CA ASP A 252 -32.50 20.89 11.60
C ASP A 252 -31.11 20.26 11.76
N GLU A 253 -30.33 20.37 10.68
CA GLU A 253 -28.92 19.94 10.61
C GLU A 253 -28.03 20.52 11.73
N ARG A 254 -28.48 21.55 12.46
CA ARG A 254 -27.71 22.20 13.53
C ARG A 254 -28.09 21.72 14.93
N ARG A 255 -29.02 20.77 15.03
CA ARG A 255 -29.58 20.30 16.31
C ARG A 255 -29.71 18.79 16.44
N VAL A 256 -29.85 18.05 15.34
CA VAL A 256 -30.09 16.60 15.37
C VAL A 256 -28.93 15.84 14.73
N LEU A 257 -28.29 14.96 15.49
CA LEU A 257 -27.27 14.06 14.93
C LEU A 257 -27.93 13.05 13.98
N PRO A 258 -27.35 12.77 12.79
CA PRO A 258 -27.90 11.76 11.89
C PRO A 258 -27.78 10.35 12.48
N VAL A 259 -26.70 10.09 13.20
CA VAL A 259 -26.38 8.86 13.94
C VAL A 259 -26.26 9.21 15.41
N THR A 260 -27.01 8.53 16.28
CA THR A 260 -26.85 8.59 17.75
C THR A 260 -26.44 7.24 18.34
N ARG A 261 -26.61 6.15 17.59
CA ARG A 261 -26.08 4.84 17.95
C ARG A 261 -25.52 4.10 16.73
N ALA A 262 -24.26 3.69 16.82
CA ALA A 262 -23.52 2.98 15.80
C ALA A 262 -22.95 1.66 16.32
N MET A 263 -22.70 0.70 15.43
CA MET A 263 -22.14 -0.61 15.76
C MET A 263 -20.95 -0.94 14.86
N TYR A 264 -19.88 -1.46 15.44
CA TYR A 264 -18.85 -2.20 14.72
C TYR A 264 -18.90 -3.67 15.12
N ALA A 265 -19.08 -4.57 14.15
CA ALA A 265 -19.04 -6.01 14.37
C ALA A 265 -17.61 -6.52 14.12
N ASN A 266 -16.86 -6.77 15.20
CA ASN A 266 -15.49 -7.26 15.16
C ASN A 266 -15.45 -8.79 15.09
N GLY A 267 -15.05 -9.33 13.94
CA GLY A 267 -15.00 -10.77 13.67
C GLY A 267 -13.89 -11.56 14.36
N GLU A 268 -12.90 -10.89 14.97
CA GLU A 268 -11.68 -11.53 15.47
C GLU A 268 -10.97 -10.60 16.49
N LYS A 269 -11.51 -10.50 17.72
CA LYS A 269 -10.99 -9.54 18.71
C LYS A 269 -9.54 -9.83 19.10
N GLY A 270 -8.66 -8.83 19.03
CA GLY A 270 -7.21 -8.97 19.21
C GLY A 270 -6.44 -9.13 17.90
N ASN A 271 -7.12 -9.36 16.77
CA ASN A 271 -6.54 -9.17 15.45
C ASN A 271 -6.33 -7.66 15.22
N ILE A 272 -5.06 -7.22 15.19
CA ILE A 272 -4.70 -5.80 15.21
C ILE A 272 -5.36 -5.04 14.07
N ALA A 273 -5.40 -5.60 12.85
CA ALA A 273 -6.05 -4.95 11.71
C ALA A 273 -7.55 -4.69 11.95
N LEU A 274 -8.27 -5.64 12.55
CA LEU A 274 -9.71 -5.49 12.83
C LEU A 274 -9.99 -4.55 14.01
N ASP A 275 -9.06 -4.46 14.95
CA ASP A 275 -9.09 -3.49 16.05
C ASP A 275 -8.77 -2.06 15.56
N GLU A 276 -7.84 -1.88 14.62
CA GLU A 276 -7.56 -0.59 13.99
C GLU A 276 -8.78 -0.06 13.21
N ARG A 277 -9.41 -0.93 12.40
CA ARG A 277 -10.69 -0.64 11.70
C ARG A 277 -11.77 -0.16 12.68
N TYR A 278 -11.87 -0.77 13.86
CA TYR A 278 -12.79 -0.32 14.91
C TYR A 278 -12.40 1.06 15.45
N ARG A 279 -11.12 1.27 15.80
CA ARG A 279 -10.65 2.55 16.36
C ARG A 279 -10.96 3.71 15.42
N GLY A 280 -10.62 3.58 14.13
CA GLY A 280 -10.94 4.62 13.13
C GLY A 280 -12.43 4.87 12.97
N PHE A 281 -13.24 3.81 12.91
CA PHE A 281 -14.70 3.95 12.81
C PHE A 281 -15.29 4.70 14.01
N ARG A 282 -14.90 4.31 15.22
CA ARG A 282 -15.33 4.94 16.48
C ARG A 282 -14.87 6.39 16.58
N ASP A 283 -13.59 6.65 16.33
CA ASP A 283 -12.98 7.95 16.56
C ASP A 283 -13.47 8.97 15.52
N ARG A 284 -13.70 8.55 14.27
CA ARG A 284 -14.35 9.39 13.27
C ARG A 284 -15.83 9.65 13.56
N MET A 285 -16.60 8.65 13.99
CA MET A 285 -18.00 8.85 14.40
C MET A 285 -18.11 9.86 15.55
N ARG A 286 -17.23 9.76 16.57
CA ARG A 286 -17.16 10.71 17.68
C ARG A 286 -16.74 12.11 17.22
N ALA A 287 -15.75 12.23 16.34
CA ALA A 287 -15.33 13.52 15.78
C ALA A 287 -16.44 14.19 14.96
N LEU A 288 -17.21 13.43 14.18
CA LEU A 288 -18.36 13.93 13.42
C LEU A 288 -19.47 14.42 14.33
N ALA A 289 -19.80 13.69 15.40
CA ALA A 289 -20.74 14.14 16.40
C ALA A 289 -20.27 15.41 17.13
N ALA A 290 -18.99 15.51 17.50
CA ALA A 290 -18.41 16.69 18.17
C ALA A 290 -18.51 17.94 17.29
N MET A 291 -18.12 17.84 16.02
CA MET A 291 -18.25 18.93 15.05
C MET A 291 -19.73 19.31 14.82
N ARG A 292 -20.63 18.33 14.75
CA ARG A 292 -22.07 18.54 14.52
C ARG A 292 -22.80 19.18 15.70
N ALA A 293 -22.43 18.80 16.92
CA ALA A 293 -22.97 19.36 18.16
C ALA A 293 -22.30 20.68 18.57
N ASN A 294 -21.19 21.06 17.92
CA ASN A 294 -20.31 22.16 18.34
C ASN A 294 -19.90 22.00 19.83
N SER A 295 -19.45 20.80 20.18
CA SER A 295 -19.11 20.37 21.54
C SER A 295 -17.77 19.62 21.56
N THR A 296 -17.22 19.35 22.75
CA THR A 296 -16.01 18.52 22.89
C THR A 296 -16.37 17.03 22.89
N LEU A 297 -15.38 16.18 22.58
CA LEU A 297 -15.51 14.72 22.69
C LEU A 297 -15.87 14.31 24.11
N GLU A 298 -15.21 14.91 25.11
CA GLU A 298 -15.41 14.67 26.54
C GLU A 298 -16.88 14.90 26.94
N THR A 299 -17.46 16.05 26.57
CA THR A 299 -18.86 16.38 26.88
C THR A 299 -19.85 15.43 26.20
N LEU A 300 -19.60 15.02 24.93
CA LEU A 300 -20.48 14.06 24.26
C LEU A 300 -20.44 12.65 24.87
N GLU A 301 -19.29 12.26 25.44
CA GLU A 301 -19.15 10.99 26.15
C GLU A 301 -19.81 11.03 27.54
N GLU A 302 -19.75 12.16 28.25
CA GLU A 302 -20.48 12.37 29.51
C GLU A 302 -22.01 12.45 29.32
N GLU A 303 -22.47 13.11 28.25
CA GLU A 303 -23.90 13.25 27.91
C GLU A 303 -24.48 12.02 27.21
N GLY A 304 -23.65 11.10 26.71
CA GLY A 304 -24.08 9.87 26.04
C GLY A 304 -24.77 10.07 24.68
N VAL A 305 -24.52 11.21 24.02
CA VAL A 305 -25.26 11.65 22.81
C VAL A 305 -24.99 10.76 21.59
N LEU A 306 -23.80 10.14 21.55
CA LEU A 306 -23.41 9.13 20.58
C LEU A 306 -22.86 7.90 21.30
N ILE A 307 -23.50 6.75 21.07
CA ILE A 307 -22.95 5.45 21.45
C ILE A 307 -22.34 4.79 20.20
N VAL A 308 -21.11 4.30 20.32
CA VAL A 308 -20.49 3.41 19.31
C VAL A 308 -20.11 2.12 20.01
N ASP A 309 -20.84 1.05 19.70
CA ASP A 309 -20.66 -0.25 20.33
C ASP A 309 -19.71 -1.15 19.51
N GLU A 310 -18.83 -1.86 20.20
CA GLU A 310 -18.07 -2.96 19.63
C GLU A 310 -18.75 -4.29 19.97
N VAL A 311 -19.25 -4.98 18.95
CA VAL A 311 -19.86 -6.31 19.10
C VAL A 311 -18.85 -7.33 18.61
N ILE A 312 -18.39 -8.20 19.52
CA ILE A 312 -17.44 -9.27 19.19
C ILE A 312 -18.23 -10.45 18.63
N VAL A 313 -17.85 -10.92 17.44
CA VAL A 313 -18.55 -11.96 16.68
C VAL A 313 -17.54 -13.01 16.25
N LYS A 314 -17.80 -14.30 16.44
CA LYS A 314 -16.85 -15.35 16.05
C LYS A 314 -16.97 -15.68 14.56
N ALA A 315 -16.30 -14.91 13.69
CA ALA A 315 -16.43 -15.01 12.22
C ALA A 315 -15.96 -16.33 11.58
N SER A 316 -15.49 -17.30 12.37
CA SER A 316 -15.20 -18.69 11.97
C SER A 316 -16.34 -19.67 12.29
N ASP A 317 -17.43 -19.20 12.90
CA ASP A 317 -18.55 -19.99 13.41
C ASP A 317 -19.87 -19.35 12.95
N VAL A 318 -20.57 -20.01 12.03
CA VAL A 318 -21.72 -19.43 11.33
C VAL A 318 -22.94 -19.29 12.25
N ASP A 319 -23.18 -20.28 13.11
CA ASP A 319 -24.30 -20.28 14.05
C ASP A 319 -24.10 -19.23 15.15
N ASP A 320 -22.89 -19.14 15.73
CA ASP A 320 -22.54 -18.09 16.70
C ASP A 320 -22.60 -16.70 16.04
N SER A 321 -22.06 -16.55 14.83
CA SER A 321 -22.10 -15.29 14.09
C SER A 321 -23.52 -14.80 13.86
N PHE A 322 -24.42 -15.66 13.37
CA PHE A 322 -25.81 -15.29 13.16
C PHE A 322 -26.55 -14.98 14.48
N LEU A 323 -26.39 -15.81 15.50
CA LEU A 323 -27.06 -15.61 16.79
C LEU A 323 -26.60 -14.32 17.48
N THR A 324 -25.30 -14.04 17.46
CA THR A 324 -24.72 -12.81 18.02
C THR A 324 -25.19 -11.57 17.26
N MET A 325 -25.14 -11.58 15.92
CA MET A 325 -25.64 -10.48 15.10
C MET A 325 -27.13 -10.21 15.34
N ARG A 326 -27.97 -11.26 15.39
CA ARG A 326 -29.41 -11.12 15.67
C ARG A 326 -29.69 -10.56 17.07
N ASN A 327 -28.93 -10.98 18.08
CA ASN A 327 -29.11 -10.48 19.44
C ASN A 327 -28.64 -9.02 19.59
N ALA A 328 -27.60 -8.61 18.87
CA ALA A 328 -27.11 -7.23 18.88
C ALA A 328 -28.06 -6.26 18.15
N LEU A 329 -28.56 -6.67 16.97
CA LEU A 329 -29.40 -5.86 16.09
C LEU A 329 -30.86 -5.72 16.57
N ASP A 330 -31.27 -6.42 17.63
CA ASP A 330 -32.64 -6.42 18.14
C ASP A 330 -33.17 -4.99 18.37
N GLY A 331 -34.44 -4.77 18.02
CA GLY A 331 -35.06 -3.44 18.01
C GLY A 331 -34.57 -2.47 16.90
N CYS A 332 -33.74 -2.92 15.94
CA CYS A 332 -33.28 -2.13 14.78
C CYS A 332 -32.55 -0.82 15.16
N GLN A 333 -31.91 -0.82 16.33
CA GLN A 333 -31.52 0.36 17.10
C GLN A 333 -30.26 1.12 16.64
N TYR A 334 -29.54 0.63 15.62
CA TYR A 334 -28.32 1.27 15.10
C TYR A 334 -28.59 2.00 13.77
N GLN A 335 -28.07 3.22 13.62
CA GLN A 335 -28.19 4.00 12.38
C GLN A 335 -26.99 3.79 11.45
N ALA A 336 -25.82 3.44 11.99
CA ALA A 336 -24.64 3.07 11.22
C ALA A 336 -24.08 1.74 11.75
N ILE A 337 -23.91 0.77 10.87
CA ILE A 337 -23.38 -0.56 11.17
C ILE A 337 -22.19 -0.79 10.25
N LEU A 338 -21.05 -1.23 10.77
CA LEU A 338 -19.88 -1.60 9.97
C LEU A 338 -19.39 -2.99 10.40
N VAL A 339 -19.21 -3.90 9.44
CA VAL A 339 -18.77 -5.28 9.72
C VAL A 339 -17.32 -5.48 9.28
N SER A 340 -16.51 -6.13 10.12
CA SER A 340 -15.04 -6.13 10.00
C SER A 340 -14.46 -6.89 8.79
N SER A 341 -15.27 -7.72 8.11
CA SER A 341 -14.88 -8.48 6.92
C SER A 341 -16.10 -9.01 6.16
N GLY A 342 -15.91 -9.43 4.91
CA GLY A 342 -16.97 -10.01 4.07
C GLY A 342 -17.70 -11.20 4.71
N ARG A 343 -17.00 -11.97 5.55
CA ARG A 343 -17.54 -13.12 6.31
C ARG A 343 -18.76 -12.78 7.18
N LEU A 344 -18.86 -11.53 7.65
CA LEU A 344 -19.94 -11.09 8.53
C LEU A 344 -21.14 -10.48 7.79
N VAL A 345 -21.08 -10.33 6.47
CA VAL A 345 -22.14 -9.64 5.70
C VAL A 345 -23.41 -10.48 5.65
N GLU A 346 -23.33 -11.76 5.28
CA GLU A 346 -24.50 -12.66 5.24
C GLU A 346 -25.22 -12.79 6.60
N PRO A 347 -24.56 -13.11 7.74
CA PRO A 347 -25.26 -13.20 9.02
C PRO A 347 -25.83 -11.84 9.48
N THR A 348 -25.18 -10.72 9.13
CA THR A 348 -25.69 -9.37 9.43
C THR A 348 -26.97 -9.06 8.65
N LEU A 349 -26.96 -9.22 7.32
CA LEU A 349 -28.11 -8.93 6.47
C LEU A 349 -29.28 -9.89 6.77
N THR A 350 -28.98 -11.16 7.04
CA THR A 350 -29.99 -12.17 7.43
C THR A 350 -30.63 -11.85 8.78
N ALA A 351 -29.83 -11.39 9.75
CA ALA A 351 -30.36 -10.93 11.04
C ALA A 351 -31.23 -9.67 10.89
N TYR A 352 -30.81 -8.70 10.07
CA TYR A 352 -31.54 -7.46 9.82
C TYR A 352 -32.92 -7.71 9.18
N ASP A 353 -32.97 -8.58 8.16
CA ASP A 353 -34.18 -8.98 7.43
C ASP A 353 -35.16 -9.76 8.35
N LEU A 354 -34.64 -10.70 9.16
CA LEU A 354 -35.45 -11.50 10.10
C LEU A 354 -36.00 -10.70 11.29
N LEU A 355 -35.35 -9.60 11.67
CA LEU A 355 -35.87 -8.65 12.67
C LEU A 355 -36.89 -7.65 12.08
N GLY A 356 -37.09 -7.66 10.76
CA GLY A 356 -37.98 -6.72 10.07
C GLY A 356 -37.44 -5.29 10.00
N CYS A 357 -36.11 -5.13 10.08
CA CYS A 357 -35.47 -3.82 10.01
C CYS A 357 -35.43 -3.30 8.56
N ASP A 358 -35.75 -2.02 8.37
CA ASP A 358 -35.86 -1.42 7.04
C ASP A 358 -34.51 -0.98 6.47
N PHE A 359 -34.11 -1.52 5.32
CA PHE A 359 -32.90 -1.13 4.62
C PHE A 359 -32.99 0.27 3.95
N ASP A 360 -34.20 0.72 3.57
CA ASP A 360 -34.41 1.99 2.87
C ASP A 360 -34.43 3.19 3.84
N SER A 361 -35.30 3.20 4.86
CA SER A 361 -35.36 4.30 5.84
C SER A 361 -34.57 4.06 7.14
N GLY A 362 -34.21 2.82 7.44
CA GLY A 362 -33.43 2.45 8.63
C GLY A 362 -31.92 2.62 8.46
N GLY A 363 -31.17 2.00 9.38
CA GLY A 363 -29.72 2.13 9.51
C GLY A 363 -28.93 1.60 8.31
N LYS A 364 -27.79 2.22 8.03
CA LYS A 364 -26.93 1.87 6.89
C LYS A 364 -25.81 0.93 7.31
N ILE A 365 -25.63 -0.13 6.53
CA ILE A 365 -24.71 -1.24 6.79
C ILE A 365 -23.54 -1.14 5.80
N GLY A 366 -22.32 -1.00 6.30
CA GLY A 366 -21.08 -1.10 5.54
C GLY A 366 -20.33 -2.39 5.86
N ALA A 367 -19.45 -2.81 4.96
CA ALA A 367 -18.56 -3.95 5.17
C ALA A 367 -17.12 -3.61 4.78
N PHE A 368 -16.15 -4.31 5.38
CA PHE A 368 -14.84 -4.46 4.78
C PHE A 368 -14.79 -5.65 3.82
N ASP A 369 -13.81 -5.60 2.91
CA ASP A 369 -13.61 -6.54 1.81
C ASP A 369 -14.69 -6.43 0.72
N LYS A 370 -14.47 -7.13 -0.40
CA LYS A 370 -15.35 -7.10 -1.58
C LYS A 370 -15.37 -8.44 -2.30
N ASP A 371 -16.54 -8.75 -2.85
CA ASP A 371 -16.90 -9.95 -3.60
C ASP A 371 -18.26 -9.76 -4.29
N GLU A 372 -18.72 -10.76 -5.06
CA GLU A 372 -19.99 -10.66 -5.76
C GLU A 372 -21.22 -10.58 -4.83
N TYR A 373 -21.13 -11.06 -3.58
CA TYR A 373 -22.21 -10.99 -2.61
C TYR A 373 -22.37 -9.58 -2.02
N THR A 374 -21.27 -8.94 -1.64
CA THR A 374 -21.24 -7.53 -1.22
C THR A 374 -21.67 -6.61 -2.36
N PHE A 375 -21.15 -6.80 -3.58
CA PHE A 375 -21.59 -6.04 -4.76
C PHE A 375 -23.10 -6.20 -5.01
N THR A 376 -23.62 -7.43 -5.00
CA THR A 376 -25.07 -7.69 -5.17
C THR A 376 -25.90 -6.96 -4.12
N ASN A 377 -25.50 -6.97 -2.85
CA ASN A 377 -26.24 -6.29 -1.80
C ASN A 377 -26.13 -4.75 -1.86
N ILE A 378 -25.07 -4.19 -2.46
CA ILE A 378 -24.97 -2.75 -2.81
C ILE A 378 -25.94 -2.39 -3.96
N VAL A 379 -26.07 -3.23 -4.98
CA VAL A 379 -27.09 -3.04 -6.03
C VAL A 379 -28.48 -3.07 -5.41
N LEU A 380 -28.78 -4.07 -4.57
CA LEU A 380 -30.06 -4.20 -3.88
C LEU A 380 -30.32 -3.12 -2.82
N GLY A 381 -29.30 -2.41 -2.33
CA GLY A 381 -29.42 -1.38 -1.30
C GLY A 381 -29.45 -1.91 0.14
N ARG A 382 -29.30 -3.23 0.30
CA ARG A 382 -29.16 -3.90 1.61
C ARG A 382 -27.82 -3.62 2.27
N LEU A 383 -26.78 -3.40 1.46
CA LEU A 383 -25.48 -2.91 1.89
C LEU A 383 -25.27 -1.50 1.30
N ALA A 384 -24.75 -0.58 2.12
CA ALA A 384 -24.54 0.82 1.76
C ALA A 384 -23.17 1.06 1.11
N LEU A 385 -22.13 0.38 1.63
CA LEU A 385 -20.76 0.44 1.11
C LEU A 385 -19.96 -0.85 1.36
N ALA A 386 -18.89 -1.01 0.59
CA ALA A 386 -17.80 -1.96 0.84
C ALA A 386 -16.45 -1.22 0.85
N VAL A 387 -15.56 -1.56 1.79
CA VAL A 387 -14.19 -1.01 1.88
C VAL A 387 -13.22 -1.96 1.19
N SER A 388 -12.77 -1.58 0.00
CA SER A 388 -11.78 -2.33 -0.78
C SER A 388 -10.37 -2.03 -0.29
N GLN A 389 -9.61 -3.10 -0.06
CA GLN A 389 -8.17 -3.03 0.22
C GLN A 389 -7.29 -3.14 -1.06
N GLN A 390 -7.90 -3.37 -2.23
CA GLN A 390 -7.25 -3.75 -3.50
C GLN A 390 -6.22 -4.89 -3.37
N GLU A 391 -6.71 -6.08 -3.02
CA GLU A 391 -5.89 -7.26 -2.70
C GLU A 391 -4.95 -7.69 -3.85
N HIS A 392 -5.37 -7.54 -5.11
CA HIS A 392 -4.53 -7.82 -6.28
C HIS A 392 -3.27 -6.94 -6.33
N LEU A 393 -3.37 -5.67 -5.91
CA LEU A 393 -2.21 -4.76 -5.86
C LEU A 393 -1.29 -5.11 -4.69
N GLN A 394 -1.86 -5.45 -3.53
CA GLN A 394 -1.07 -5.80 -2.34
C GLN A 394 -0.13 -6.99 -2.59
N SER A 395 -0.56 -7.97 -3.37
CA SER A 395 0.20 -9.19 -3.66
C SER A 395 1.08 -9.11 -4.91
N ALA A 396 0.65 -8.39 -5.96
CA ALA A 396 1.43 -8.24 -7.18
C ALA A 396 2.63 -7.28 -7.01
N LEU A 397 2.42 -6.11 -6.40
CA LEU A 397 3.45 -5.08 -6.25
C LEU A 397 4.73 -5.53 -5.51
N PRO A 398 4.70 -6.26 -4.37
CA PRO A 398 5.93 -6.73 -3.73
C PRO A 398 6.71 -7.72 -4.59
N VAL A 399 6.03 -8.53 -5.43
CA VAL A 399 6.71 -9.42 -6.39
C VAL A 399 7.36 -8.61 -7.51
N THR A 400 6.68 -7.59 -8.05
CA THR A 400 7.25 -6.67 -9.04
C THR A 400 8.48 -5.94 -8.49
N PHE A 401 8.42 -5.44 -7.26
CA PHE A 401 9.52 -4.71 -6.64
C PHE A 401 10.68 -5.63 -6.25
N ALA A 402 10.41 -6.84 -5.76
CA ALA A 402 11.41 -7.87 -5.56
C ALA A 402 12.11 -8.23 -6.88
N SER A 403 11.35 -8.37 -7.97
CA SER A 403 11.88 -8.68 -9.31
C SER A 403 12.81 -7.59 -9.83
N LEU A 404 12.42 -6.32 -9.71
CA LEU A 404 13.26 -5.17 -10.06
C LEU A 404 14.54 -5.13 -9.21
N LEU A 405 14.46 -5.41 -7.91
CA LEU A 405 15.62 -5.45 -7.03
C LEU A 405 16.60 -6.57 -7.38
N VAL A 406 16.14 -7.82 -7.51
CA VAL A 406 17.06 -8.96 -7.75
C VAL A 406 17.71 -8.90 -9.12
N THR A 407 17.05 -8.29 -10.12
CA THR A 407 17.59 -8.16 -11.48
C THR A 407 18.40 -6.89 -11.73
N THR A 408 18.11 -5.77 -11.04
CA THR A 408 18.76 -4.46 -11.31
C THR A 408 19.49 -3.84 -10.14
N GLY A 409 19.28 -4.33 -8.91
CA GLY A 409 19.82 -3.75 -7.68
C GLY A 409 19.08 -2.54 -7.13
N ASN A 410 18.05 -2.05 -7.84
CA ASN A 410 17.31 -0.84 -7.46
C ASN A 410 16.08 -1.15 -6.60
N THR A 411 15.83 -0.30 -5.61
CA THR A 411 14.55 -0.20 -4.90
C THR A 411 13.90 1.15 -5.20
N LEU A 412 12.56 1.20 -5.11
CA LEU A 412 11.84 2.47 -5.08
C LEU A 412 11.93 3.08 -3.68
N ALA A 413 12.12 4.39 -3.59
CA ALA A 413 12.19 5.10 -2.32
C ALA A 413 10.83 5.06 -1.58
N ALA A 414 10.86 4.73 -0.28
CA ALA A 414 9.66 4.59 0.53
C ALA A 414 8.81 5.88 0.54
N PRO A 415 7.47 5.78 0.45
CA PRO A 415 6.59 6.91 0.26
C PRO A 415 6.51 7.83 1.49
N VAL A 416 6.51 9.14 1.21
CA VAL A 416 6.43 10.20 2.23
C VAL A 416 4.97 10.39 2.66
N GLY A 417 4.75 10.55 3.97
CA GLY A 417 3.42 10.84 4.54
C GLY A 417 2.57 9.60 4.86
N THR A 418 2.90 8.43 4.32
CA THR A 418 2.18 7.16 4.56
C THR A 418 2.97 6.22 5.47
N SER A 419 3.70 6.75 6.44
CA SER A 419 4.55 5.98 7.36
C SER A 419 5.60 5.07 6.69
N GLY A 420 5.95 5.33 5.42
CA GLY A 420 6.83 4.48 4.60
C GLY A 420 6.13 3.30 3.90
N ILE A 421 4.80 3.22 3.96
CA ILE A 421 3.98 2.14 3.40
C ILE A 421 3.34 2.56 2.09
N TYR A 422 3.42 1.70 1.06
CA TYR A 422 2.72 1.89 -0.21
C TYR A 422 1.24 1.53 -0.01
N LEU A 423 0.38 2.55 0.01
CA LEU A 423 -1.05 2.36 0.24
C LEU A 423 -1.76 1.81 -1.01
N THR A 424 -2.47 0.70 -0.85
CA THR A 424 -3.38 0.12 -1.85
C THR A 424 -4.85 0.41 -1.54
N GLY A 425 -5.14 0.98 -0.38
CA GLY A 425 -6.48 1.37 0.07
C GLY A 425 -6.44 2.37 1.23
N PRO A 426 -7.61 2.77 1.77
CA PRO A 426 -8.94 2.26 1.44
C PRO A 426 -9.50 2.82 0.11
N HIS A 427 -10.30 2.00 -0.58
CA HIS A 427 -11.19 2.43 -1.67
C HIS A 427 -12.64 2.14 -1.30
N ILE A 428 -13.46 3.17 -1.10
CA ILE A 428 -14.88 3.00 -0.76
C ILE A 428 -15.69 2.72 -2.04
N ILE A 429 -16.37 1.58 -2.07
CA ILE A 429 -17.29 1.18 -3.14
C ILE A 429 -18.72 1.37 -2.63
N THR A 430 -19.55 2.03 -3.42
CA THR A 430 -20.95 2.35 -3.18
C THR A 430 -21.76 2.10 -4.46
N ARG A 431 -23.09 2.25 -4.41
CA ARG A 431 -23.95 2.21 -5.61
C ARG A 431 -23.54 3.25 -6.69
N ALA A 432 -22.84 4.33 -6.33
CA ALA A 432 -22.44 5.39 -7.27
C ALA A 432 -21.19 5.05 -8.09
N ASN A 433 -20.37 4.10 -7.65
CA ASN A 433 -19.08 3.72 -8.27
C ASN A 433 -18.87 2.19 -8.30
N ILE A 434 -19.95 1.41 -8.31
CA ILE A 434 -19.88 -0.05 -8.33
C ILE A 434 -19.29 -0.57 -9.66
N PRO A 435 -18.38 -1.56 -9.64
CA PRO A 435 -17.82 -2.14 -10.86
C PRO A 435 -18.88 -2.81 -11.75
N SER A 436 -18.66 -2.80 -13.07
CA SER A 436 -19.51 -3.50 -14.04
C SER A 436 -19.44 -5.02 -13.88
N ASP A 437 -20.47 -5.74 -14.30
CA ASP A 437 -20.58 -7.21 -14.16
C ASP A 437 -19.34 -7.95 -14.70
N THR A 438 -18.82 -7.52 -15.85
CA THR A 438 -17.56 -8.04 -16.42
C THR A 438 -16.37 -7.80 -15.49
N LEU A 439 -16.26 -6.59 -14.92
CA LEU A 439 -15.18 -6.24 -14.00
C LEU A 439 -15.31 -6.99 -12.67
N ARG A 440 -16.52 -7.22 -12.15
CA ARG A 440 -16.77 -8.02 -10.93
C ARG A 440 -16.37 -9.49 -11.10
N LYS A 441 -16.62 -10.07 -12.27
CA LYS A 441 -16.12 -11.42 -12.65
C LYS A 441 -14.59 -11.44 -12.73
N CYS A 442 -13.99 -10.55 -13.51
CA CYS A 442 -12.53 -10.47 -13.66
C CYS A 442 -11.81 -10.19 -12.34
N GLU A 443 -12.39 -9.40 -11.45
CA GLU A 443 -11.87 -9.19 -10.10
C GLU A 443 -11.96 -10.46 -9.25
N SER A 444 -13.07 -11.20 -9.31
CA SER A 444 -13.25 -12.48 -8.63
C SER A 444 -12.25 -13.54 -9.12
N ASP A 445 -11.96 -13.55 -10.42
CA ASP A 445 -11.00 -14.44 -11.09
C ASP A 445 -9.56 -13.90 -11.09
N ALA A 446 -9.28 -12.81 -10.37
CA ALA A 446 -7.96 -12.17 -10.22
C ALA A 446 -7.28 -11.69 -11.52
N PHE A 447 -8.07 -11.32 -12.54
CA PHE A 447 -7.63 -10.77 -13.83
C PHE A 447 -6.68 -11.71 -14.60
N PRO A 448 -7.17 -12.88 -15.08
CA PRO A 448 -6.34 -13.86 -15.77
C PRO A 448 -5.77 -13.29 -17.07
N MET A 449 -4.45 -13.41 -17.25
CA MET A 449 -3.74 -12.97 -18.46
C MET A 449 -3.55 -14.16 -19.40
N CYS A 450 -3.82 -13.99 -20.70
CA CYS A 450 -3.71 -15.09 -21.66
C CYS A 450 -2.26 -15.64 -21.73
N PRO A 451 -2.04 -16.96 -21.86
CA PRO A 451 -3.03 -18.02 -22.08
C PRO A 451 -3.62 -18.64 -20.81
N ASN A 452 -3.40 -18.07 -19.61
CA ASN A 452 -4.10 -18.55 -18.42
C ASN A 452 -5.59 -18.24 -18.52
N THR A 453 -6.44 -19.24 -18.26
CA THR A 453 -7.91 -19.11 -18.32
C THR A 453 -8.60 -19.83 -17.17
N LEU A 454 -7.85 -20.19 -16.12
CA LEU A 454 -8.38 -20.88 -14.94
C LEU A 454 -8.73 -19.91 -13.80
N THR A 455 -9.60 -20.36 -12.90
CA THR A 455 -9.92 -19.69 -11.64
C THR A 455 -8.70 -19.60 -10.70
N PRO A 456 -8.67 -18.67 -9.72
CA PRO A 456 -7.52 -18.46 -8.82
C PRO A 456 -7.09 -19.65 -7.92
N ASP A 457 -7.87 -20.72 -7.89
CA ASP A 457 -7.54 -22.01 -7.24
C ASP A 457 -6.91 -23.02 -8.22
N ASP A 458 -6.69 -22.65 -9.48
CA ASP A 458 -6.22 -23.51 -10.57
C ASP A 458 -7.16 -24.71 -10.88
N THR A 459 -8.41 -24.73 -10.39
CA THR A 459 -9.30 -25.90 -10.48
C THR A 459 -10.34 -25.90 -11.61
N SER A 460 -10.77 -24.72 -12.08
CA SER A 460 -11.94 -24.59 -12.97
C SER A 460 -11.76 -23.47 -14.00
N GLN A 461 -12.67 -23.37 -14.97
CA GLN A 461 -12.62 -22.34 -16.01
C GLN A 461 -13.06 -20.98 -15.42
N SER A 462 -12.26 -19.93 -15.67
CA SER A 462 -12.58 -18.55 -15.33
C SER A 462 -13.87 -18.08 -16.02
N GLU A 463 -14.70 -17.28 -15.33
CA GLU A 463 -15.84 -16.57 -15.92
C GLU A 463 -15.43 -15.25 -16.59
N CYS A 464 -14.24 -14.74 -16.27
CA CYS A 464 -13.55 -13.71 -17.04
C CYS A 464 -12.81 -14.31 -18.24
N ASP A 465 -13.06 -13.78 -19.44
CA ASP A 465 -12.19 -14.01 -20.60
C ASP A 465 -10.78 -13.54 -20.30
N CYS A 466 -9.74 -14.31 -20.68
CA CYS A 466 -8.38 -13.89 -20.39
C CYS A 466 -8.01 -12.60 -21.13
N ILE A 467 -7.23 -11.75 -20.45
CA ILE A 467 -6.77 -10.48 -20.97
C ILE A 467 -5.66 -10.76 -21.99
N ASP A 468 -5.99 -10.57 -23.26
CA ASP A 468 -5.06 -10.63 -24.38
C ASP A 468 -4.27 -9.32 -24.46
N ARG A 469 -3.17 -9.26 -23.71
CA ARG A 469 -2.30 -8.07 -23.61
C ARG A 469 -1.72 -7.62 -24.94
N SER A 470 -1.66 -8.48 -25.97
CA SER A 470 -1.22 -8.09 -27.31
C SER A 470 -2.14 -7.08 -28.01
N ARG A 471 -3.31 -6.81 -27.43
CA ARG A 471 -4.27 -5.77 -27.87
C ARG A 471 -4.15 -4.46 -27.08
N ILE A 472 -3.40 -4.44 -25.99
CA ILE A 472 -3.17 -3.25 -25.18
C ILE A 472 -2.01 -2.48 -25.80
N ARG A 473 -2.25 -1.22 -26.18
CA ARG A 473 -1.21 -0.31 -26.69
C ARG A 473 -1.06 0.87 -25.74
N ILE A 474 0.16 1.10 -25.27
CA ILE A 474 0.51 2.20 -24.35
C ILE A 474 1.28 3.27 -25.10
N GLY A 475 0.90 4.54 -24.91
CA GLY A 475 1.65 5.69 -25.42
C GLY A 475 2.68 6.22 -24.43
N GLY A 476 3.88 6.58 -24.89
CA GLY A 476 4.86 7.32 -24.11
C GLY A 476 5.14 8.70 -24.74
N VAL A 477 5.10 9.77 -23.94
CA VAL A 477 5.51 11.11 -24.41
C VAL A 477 6.43 11.79 -23.39
N VAL A 478 7.73 11.78 -23.67
CA VAL A 478 8.75 12.43 -22.83
C VAL A 478 9.53 13.49 -23.61
N HIS A 479 10.18 14.41 -22.90
CA HIS A 479 11.03 15.46 -23.49
C HIS A 479 12.39 14.95 -24.00
N GLY A 480 12.44 13.68 -24.40
CA GLY A 480 13.65 13.00 -24.88
C GLY A 480 13.88 13.19 -26.36
N ILE A 481 15.12 13.54 -26.72
CA ILE A 481 15.53 13.78 -28.11
C ILE A 481 16.53 12.73 -28.60
N THR A 482 16.53 12.47 -29.91
CA THR A 482 17.38 11.46 -30.57
C THR A 482 18.89 11.66 -30.37
N THR A 483 19.33 12.89 -30.08
CA THR A 483 20.75 13.23 -29.85
C THR A 483 21.21 13.20 -28.39
N ASP A 484 20.30 12.95 -27.44
CA ASP A 484 20.63 12.88 -26.01
C ASP A 484 20.61 11.43 -25.52
N SER A 485 21.79 10.93 -25.14
CA SER A 485 21.99 9.55 -24.66
C SER A 485 21.56 9.32 -23.22
N PHE A 486 21.17 10.36 -22.46
CA PHE A 486 20.49 10.15 -21.17
C PHE A 486 19.21 9.31 -21.37
N TRP A 487 18.50 9.53 -22.47
CA TRP A 487 17.25 8.83 -22.78
C TRP A 487 17.44 7.37 -23.18
N ASP A 488 18.66 6.91 -23.47
CA ASP A 488 18.93 5.48 -23.65
C ASP A 488 18.56 4.69 -22.38
N PHE A 489 18.79 5.27 -21.21
CA PHE A 489 18.45 4.71 -19.90
C PHE A 489 16.97 4.84 -19.52
N VAL A 490 16.14 5.43 -20.38
CA VAL A 490 14.69 5.58 -20.19
C VAL A 490 13.91 4.75 -21.22
N PHE A 491 14.29 4.80 -22.49
CA PHE A 491 13.62 4.10 -23.58
C PHE A 491 13.87 2.59 -23.54
N VAL A 492 15.13 2.15 -23.40
CA VAL A 492 15.47 0.71 -23.36
C VAL A 492 14.75 -0.06 -22.24
N PRO A 493 14.68 0.42 -20.97
CA PRO A 493 13.90 -0.28 -19.95
C PRO A 493 12.39 -0.18 -20.16
N ALA A 494 11.86 0.88 -20.79
CA ALA A 494 10.44 0.97 -21.13
C ALA A 494 10.04 -0.02 -22.24
N GLU A 495 10.82 -0.09 -23.32
CA GLU A 495 10.69 -1.12 -24.37
C GLU A 495 10.78 -2.53 -23.77
N ARG A 496 11.74 -2.76 -22.86
CA ARG A 496 11.87 -4.06 -22.19
C ARG A 496 10.68 -4.39 -21.31
N ALA A 497 10.14 -3.42 -20.57
CA ALA A 497 8.94 -3.60 -19.75
C ALA A 497 7.70 -3.91 -20.61
N ALA A 498 7.56 -3.29 -21.78
CA ALA A 498 6.48 -3.61 -22.73
C ALA A 498 6.60 -5.05 -23.28
N LEU A 499 7.81 -5.46 -23.65
CA LEU A 499 8.11 -6.85 -24.07
C LEU A 499 7.88 -7.88 -22.96
N ASP A 500 8.23 -7.55 -21.72
CA ASP A 500 8.03 -8.39 -20.53
C ASP A 500 6.54 -8.55 -20.20
N LEU A 501 5.76 -7.47 -20.29
CA LEU A 501 4.31 -7.50 -20.08
C LEU A 501 3.56 -8.10 -21.28
N GLY A 502 4.12 -8.06 -22.49
CA GLY A 502 3.45 -8.50 -23.72
C GLY A 502 2.44 -7.49 -24.28
N VAL A 503 2.71 -6.19 -24.12
CA VAL A 503 1.89 -5.07 -24.63
C VAL A 503 2.59 -4.33 -25.77
N ASP A 504 1.83 -3.63 -26.60
CA ASP A 504 2.40 -2.73 -27.62
C ASP A 504 2.77 -1.37 -27.00
N LEU A 505 3.84 -0.73 -27.51
CA LEU A 505 4.40 0.49 -26.96
C LEU A 505 4.70 1.50 -28.07
N ASP A 506 3.88 2.54 -28.15
CA ASP A 506 4.12 3.72 -28.97
C ASP A 506 4.96 4.72 -28.16
N PHE A 507 6.29 4.60 -28.23
CA PHE A 507 7.23 5.44 -27.49
C PHE A 507 8.48 5.79 -28.33
N ASP A 508 8.35 6.83 -29.16
CA ASP A 508 9.45 7.40 -29.95
C ASP A 508 10.09 8.63 -29.29
N ARG A 509 11.37 8.89 -29.59
CA ARG A 509 12.04 10.17 -29.27
C ARG A 509 11.67 11.25 -30.28
N PHE A 510 11.68 12.50 -29.84
CA PHE A 510 11.61 13.63 -30.76
C PHE A 510 12.96 13.84 -31.45
N GLU A 511 12.98 14.30 -32.69
CA GLU A 511 14.20 14.88 -33.26
C GLU A 511 14.59 16.16 -32.51
N PRO A 512 15.83 16.68 -32.63
CA PRO A 512 16.22 17.94 -32.02
C PRO A 512 15.31 19.09 -32.49
N GLN A 513 15.04 20.04 -31.60
CA GLN A 513 14.13 21.17 -31.84
C GLN A 513 14.85 22.50 -31.75
N GLU A 514 14.32 23.52 -32.42
CA GLU A 514 14.88 24.89 -32.42
C GLU A 514 14.79 25.56 -31.03
N SER A 515 13.84 25.13 -30.19
CA SER A 515 13.70 25.54 -28.80
C SER A 515 12.99 24.47 -27.95
N GLU A 516 13.18 24.52 -26.63
CA GLU A 516 12.42 23.71 -25.66
C GLU A 516 10.91 23.99 -25.75
N GLU A 517 10.51 25.24 -25.99
CA GLU A 517 9.11 25.61 -26.25
C GLU A 517 8.53 24.85 -27.46
N THR A 518 9.33 24.70 -28.53
CA THR A 518 8.94 23.92 -29.71
C THR A 518 8.83 22.42 -29.41
N LEU A 519 9.69 21.90 -28.54
CA LEU A 519 9.62 20.51 -28.06
C LEU A 519 8.37 20.28 -27.20
N HIS A 520 8.12 21.14 -26.22
CA HIS A 520 6.95 21.05 -25.33
C HIS A 520 5.63 21.19 -26.10
N LEU A 521 5.58 22.10 -27.08
CA LEU A 521 4.43 22.22 -27.98
C LEU A 521 4.21 20.94 -28.81
N LYS A 522 5.28 20.30 -29.31
CA LYS A 522 5.21 19.02 -30.01
C LYS A 522 4.79 17.85 -29.10
N MET A 523 5.23 17.84 -27.84
CA MET A 523 4.77 16.89 -26.83
C MET A 523 3.27 17.03 -26.59
N ALA A 524 2.77 18.25 -26.37
CA ALA A 524 1.35 18.53 -26.19
C ALA A 524 0.52 18.07 -27.41
N TYR A 525 0.99 18.35 -28.64
CA TYR A 525 0.36 17.82 -29.85
C TYR A 525 0.40 16.28 -29.95
N ARG A 526 1.47 15.61 -29.51
CA ARG A 526 1.54 14.14 -29.50
C ARG A 526 0.58 13.53 -28.48
N ILE A 527 0.51 14.08 -27.27
CA ILE A 527 -0.45 13.69 -26.23
C ILE A 527 -1.88 13.83 -26.75
N LEU A 528 -2.24 15.00 -27.30
CA LEU A 528 -3.56 15.24 -27.88
C LEU A 528 -3.86 14.29 -29.05
N SER A 529 -2.88 13.98 -29.90
CA SER A 529 -3.02 13.03 -31.02
C SER A 529 -3.33 11.60 -30.53
N LEU A 530 -2.58 11.11 -29.53
CA LEU A 530 -2.81 9.79 -28.92
C LEU A 530 -4.21 9.70 -28.28
N CYS A 531 -4.61 10.73 -27.52
CA CYS A 531 -5.94 10.83 -26.92
C CYS A 531 -7.08 10.89 -27.95
N GLN A 532 -6.90 11.63 -29.06
CA GLN A 532 -7.96 11.85 -30.06
C GLN A 532 -8.07 10.73 -31.10
N GLY A 533 -6.98 10.01 -31.38
CA GLY A 533 -6.99 8.86 -32.30
C GLY A 533 -7.77 7.66 -31.77
N GLY A 534 -7.90 7.53 -30.44
CA GLY A 534 -8.39 6.28 -29.82
C GLY A 534 -7.43 5.12 -30.06
N GLU A 535 -6.15 5.43 -30.20
CA GLU A 535 -5.09 4.52 -30.65
C GLU A 535 -4.33 3.81 -29.52
N VAL A 536 -4.54 4.25 -28.27
CA VAL A 536 -3.87 3.72 -27.06
C VAL A 536 -4.88 3.55 -25.92
N ASP A 537 -4.69 2.53 -25.11
CA ASP A 537 -5.50 2.22 -23.92
C ASP A 537 -5.04 2.99 -22.68
N GLY A 538 -3.82 3.52 -22.71
CA GLY A 538 -3.24 4.35 -21.65
C GLY A 538 -1.97 5.05 -22.12
N MET A 539 -1.45 5.97 -21.30
CA MET A 539 -0.17 6.63 -21.58
C MET A 539 0.61 7.00 -20.33
N PHE A 540 1.92 7.21 -20.48
CA PHE A 540 2.79 7.88 -19.52
C PHE A 540 3.44 9.10 -20.16
N VAL A 541 3.63 10.16 -19.37
CA VAL A 541 4.17 11.44 -19.85
C VAL A 541 5.20 12.01 -18.89
N SER A 542 6.17 12.75 -19.41
CA SER A 542 6.96 13.69 -18.59
C SER A 542 6.37 15.09 -18.73
N ILE A 543 6.25 15.84 -17.63
CA ILE A 543 5.68 17.20 -17.63
C ILE A 543 6.80 18.22 -17.32
N PRO A 544 7.58 18.66 -18.34
CA PRO A 544 8.67 19.62 -18.16
C PRO A 544 8.19 21.08 -18.04
N SER A 545 6.94 21.37 -18.42
CA SER A 545 6.34 22.71 -18.33
C SER A 545 4.81 22.64 -18.35
N SER A 546 4.16 23.72 -17.91
CA SER A 546 2.70 23.92 -17.96
C SER A 546 2.12 24.13 -19.37
N MET A 547 2.91 23.85 -20.43
CA MET A 547 2.42 23.67 -21.79
C MET A 547 2.09 22.18 -22.09
N VAL A 548 2.60 21.26 -21.26
CA VAL A 548 2.42 19.80 -21.36
C VAL A 548 1.40 19.28 -20.34
N GLU A 549 1.09 20.09 -19.33
CA GLU A 549 0.01 19.89 -18.34
C GLU A 549 -1.39 20.19 -18.93
#